data_AF-A0A2H3E4H4-F1
#
_entry.id   AF-A0A2H3E4H4-F1
#
_cell.length_a   1.000
_cell.length_b   1.000
_cell.length_c   1.000
_cell.angle_alpha   90.00
_cell.angle_beta   90.00
_cell.angle_gamma   90.00
#
_symmetry.space_group_name_H-M   'P 1'
#
loop_
_entity.id
_entity.type
_entity.pdbx_description
1 polymer ?
#
loop_
_entity_poly.entity_id
_entity_poly.type
_entity_poly.pdbx_seq_one_letter_code
_entity_poly.pdbx_strand_id
1 'polypeptide(L)'
;MTEKLPDQQCDTWVHDDNTYFGCCIEKGEVQGLAEPHPEGLDREGELCVVDSAGVTHSFWVIAQHQYLIPDGAYTLIGYSAGLWEEGMIGTEWVIGHRQNNQIAKVSVITVASGVRSTLKELTGIVQQIVKVHLL
;
A
#
# COMPACT_ATOMS: atom_id res chain seq x y z
N MET A 1 15.25 8.58 33.08
CA MET A 1 16.34 9.40 32.50
C MET A 1 15.97 9.54 31.04
N THR A 2 15.56 10.75 30.65
CA THR A 2 14.87 11.01 29.39
C THR A 2 15.91 11.48 28.38
N GLU A 3 16.10 10.74 27.29
CA GLU A 3 16.78 11.26 26.11
C GLU A 3 15.71 11.61 25.07
N LYS A 4 15.64 12.90 24.73
CA LYS A 4 14.80 13.44 23.67
C LYS A 4 15.51 13.19 22.34
N LEU A 5 14.89 12.41 21.46
CA LEU A 5 15.18 12.45 20.03
C LEU A 5 14.40 13.61 19.39
N PRO A 6 14.97 14.27 18.36
CA PRO A 6 14.55 15.59 17.93
C PRO A 6 13.19 15.57 17.22
N ASP A 7 12.39 16.59 17.52
CA ASP A 7 11.16 16.97 16.84
C ASP A 7 11.34 16.96 15.32
N GLN A 8 10.62 16.07 14.61
CA GLN A 8 10.11 16.36 13.28
C GLN A 8 8.94 15.45 12.92
N GLN A 9 7.75 16.04 13.01
CA GLN A 9 6.44 15.66 12.46
C GLN A 9 6.41 14.47 11.49
N CYS A 10 5.79 13.39 11.93
CA CYS A 10 4.61 12.81 11.31
C CYS A 10 4.04 11.80 12.30
N ASP A 11 2.86 12.10 12.87
CA ASP A 11 2.14 11.31 13.87
C ASP A 11 1.69 9.94 13.33
N THR A 12 2.66 9.10 12.98
CA THR A 12 2.47 7.67 12.79
C THR A 12 2.68 7.08 14.17
N TRP A 13 1.60 6.87 14.91
CA TRP A 13 1.65 6.07 16.13
C TRP A 13 1.96 4.63 15.70
N VAL A 14 3.24 4.33 15.51
CA VAL A 14 3.74 2.97 15.64
C VAL A 14 3.65 2.68 17.14
N HIS A 15 2.51 2.13 17.56
CA HIS A 15 2.49 1.44 18.84
C HIS A 15 3.50 0.29 18.74
N ASP A 16 4.17 -0.02 19.85
CA ASP A 16 5.13 -1.13 20.00
C ASP A 16 4.55 -2.54 19.65
N ASP A 17 3.37 -2.64 19.03
CA ASP A 17 2.59 -3.86 18.76
C ASP A 17 2.44 -4.24 17.27
N ASN A 18 3.26 -3.69 16.34
CA ASN A 18 3.18 -3.95 14.89
C ASN A 18 1.80 -3.67 14.26
N THR A 19 0.96 -2.88 14.92
CA THR A 19 -0.37 -2.52 14.42
C THR A 19 -0.30 -1.37 13.44
N TYR A 20 -0.92 -1.56 12.29
CA TYR A 20 -1.13 -0.49 11.31
C TYR A 20 -2.59 -0.07 11.25
N PHE A 21 -2.84 1.24 11.07
CA PHE A 21 -4.14 1.83 10.80
C PHE A 21 -4.09 2.59 9.47
N GLY A 22 -4.87 2.19 8.48
CA GLY A 22 -4.93 2.88 7.18
C GLY A 22 -5.91 2.27 6.19
N CYS A 23 -5.76 2.62 4.92
CA CYS A 23 -6.55 2.09 3.81
C CYS A 23 -6.16 0.64 3.53
N CYS A 24 -7.13 -0.23 3.27
CA CYS A 24 -6.88 -1.61 2.87
C CYS A 24 -7.62 -1.94 1.59
N ILE A 25 -6.90 -2.54 0.63
CA ILE A 25 -7.45 -3.22 -0.53
C ILE A 25 -7.23 -4.70 -0.29
N GLU A 26 -8.31 -5.44 -0.04
CA GLU A 26 -8.23 -6.86 0.33
C GLU A 26 -7.62 -7.71 -0.80
N LYS A 27 -7.91 -7.34 -2.05
CA LYS A 27 -7.41 -8.05 -3.23
C LYS A 27 -7.10 -7.09 -4.38
N GLY A 28 -5.83 -7.01 -4.73
CA GLY A 28 -5.34 -6.41 -5.98
C GLY A 28 -4.39 -7.36 -6.69
N GLU A 29 -4.54 -7.51 -8.00
CA GLU A 29 -3.65 -8.31 -8.83
C GLU A 29 -2.47 -7.44 -9.27
N VAL A 30 -1.25 -7.84 -8.89
CA VAL A 30 -0.01 -7.17 -9.28
C VAL A 30 0.63 -7.96 -10.42
N GLN A 31 1.08 -7.26 -11.46
CA GLN A 31 1.77 -7.88 -12.60
C GLN A 31 2.94 -7.02 -13.09
N GLY A 32 3.94 -7.67 -13.69
CA GLY A 32 5.09 -6.99 -14.33
C GLY A 32 6.27 -6.72 -13.40
N LEU A 33 6.17 -7.09 -12.12
CA LEU A 33 7.25 -6.93 -11.13
C LEU A 33 8.03 -8.23 -10.89
N ALA A 34 7.67 -9.32 -11.57
CA ALA A 34 8.29 -10.64 -11.39
C ALA A 34 9.66 -10.78 -12.06
N GLU A 35 9.98 -9.90 -13.00
CA GLU A 35 11.24 -9.94 -13.74
C GLU A 35 12.18 -8.79 -13.32
N PRO A 36 13.50 -9.03 -13.32
CA PRO A 36 14.48 -7.97 -13.04
C PRO A 36 14.48 -6.94 -14.17
N HIS A 37 14.66 -5.66 -13.83
CA HIS A 37 14.90 -4.65 -14.85
C HIS A 37 16.29 -4.88 -15.48
N PRO A 38 16.44 -4.92 -16.82
CA PRO A 38 17.72 -5.21 -17.48
C PRO A 38 18.87 -4.29 -17.06
N GLU A 39 18.53 -3.06 -16.68
CA GLU A 39 19.49 -2.02 -16.28
C GLU A 39 19.60 -1.83 -14.76
N GLY A 40 18.96 -2.68 -13.94
CA GLY A 40 18.95 -2.54 -12.48
C GLY A 40 18.20 -1.30 -11.95
N LEU A 41 17.41 -0.66 -12.82
CA LEU A 41 16.54 0.46 -12.49
C LEU A 41 15.30 0.00 -11.72
N ASP A 42 14.47 0.98 -11.35
CA ASP A 42 13.15 0.75 -10.80
C ASP A 42 12.34 -0.17 -11.72
N ARG A 43 11.64 -1.15 -11.13
CA ARG A 43 10.77 -2.06 -11.87
C ARG A 43 9.38 -1.49 -11.93
N GLU A 44 8.76 -1.62 -13.09
CA GLU A 44 7.46 -1.04 -13.39
C GLU A 44 6.46 -2.14 -13.69
N GLY A 45 5.22 -1.94 -13.27
CA GLY A 45 4.16 -2.90 -13.43
C GLY A 45 2.79 -2.27 -13.29
N GLU A 46 1.79 -3.13 -13.11
CA GLU A 46 0.40 -2.71 -12.98
C GLU A 46 -0.25 -3.36 -11.76
N LEU A 47 -1.09 -2.59 -11.09
CA LEU A 47 -2.00 -3.03 -10.04
C LEU A 47 -3.43 -2.95 -10.58
N CYS A 48 -4.09 -4.09 -10.68
CA CYS A 48 -5.48 -4.21 -11.08
C CYS A 48 -6.37 -4.46 -9.86
N VAL A 49 -7.41 -3.65 -9.69
CA VAL A 49 -8.34 -3.74 -8.56
C VAL A 49 -9.77 -3.72 -9.09
N VAL A 50 -10.62 -4.63 -8.61
CA VAL A 50 -12.02 -4.70 -9.01
C VAL A 50 -12.88 -3.97 -7.99
N ASP A 51 -13.71 -3.04 -8.46
CA ASP A 51 -14.63 -2.29 -7.60
C ASP A 51 -15.92 -3.03 -7.25
N SER A 52 -16.73 -2.44 -6.38
CA SER A 52 -18.01 -3.01 -5.95
C SER A 52 -19.04 -3.09 -7.09
N ALA A 53 -18.85 -2.34 -8.17
CA ALA A 53 -19.65 -2.43 -9.40
C ALA A 53 -19.10 -3.48 -10.37
N GLY A 54 -17.98 -4.14 -10.05
CA GLY A 54 -17.30 -5.11 -10.90
C GLY A 54 -16.41 -4.50 -11.97
N VAL A 55 -16.15 -3.19 -11.92
CA VAL A 55 -15.26 -2.50 -12.86
C VAL A 55 -13.81 -2.72 -12.43
N THR A 56 -12.96 -3.10 -13.38
CA THR A 56 -11.53 -3.24 -13.13
C THR A 56 -10.84 -1.90 -13.34
N HIS A 57 -10.10 -1.46 -12.33
CA HIS A 57 -9.27 -0.27 -12.32
C HIS A 57 -7.80 -0.69 -12.34
N SER A 58 -7.04 -0.10 -13.24
CA SER A 58 -5.61 -0.35 -13.37
C SER A 58 -4.80 0.87 -12.93
N PHE A 59 -3.73 0.61 -12.18
CA PHE A 59 -2.80 1.63 -11.71
C PHE A 59 -1.37 1.24 -12.05
N TRP A 60 -0.61 2.20 -12.56
CA TRP A 60 0.82 2.03 -12.73
C TRP A 60 1.51 1.94 -11.37
N VAL A 61 2.40 0.96 -11.21
CA VAL A 61 3.15 0.75 -9.97
C VAL A 61 4.65 0.63 -10.22
N ILE A 62 5.42 1.05 -9.22
CA ILE A 62 6.87 1.07 -9.25
C ILE A 62 7.41 0.35 -8.01
N ALA A 63 8.39 -0.54 -8.20
CA ALA A 63 9.15 -1.20 -7.14
C ALA A 63 10.62 -0.78 -7.20
N GLN A 64 11.05 -0.01 -6.21
CA GLN A 64 12.43 0.51 -6.12
C GLN A 64 13.44 -0.48 -5.53
N HIS A 65 12.93 -1.53 -4.87
CA HIS A 65 13.78 -2.61 -4.37
C HIS A 65 14.08 -3.62 -5.49
N GLN A 66 15.13 -4.41 -5.33
CA GLN A 66 15.58 -5.37 -6.35
C GLN A 66 14.97 -6.78 -6.19
N TYR A 67 14.33 -7.07 -5.06
CA TYR A 67 13.66 -8.37 -4.84
C TYR A 67 12.45 -8.55 -5.76
N LEU A 68 12.40 -9.67 -6.49
CA LEU A 68 11.31 -10.01 -7.41
C LEU A 68 9.97 -10.12 -6.65
N ILE A 69 8.93 -9.50 -7.20
CA ILE A 69 7.56 -9.63 -6.68
C ILE A 69 6.82 -10.50 -7.71
N PRO A 70 6.47 -11.75 -7.37
CA PRO A 70 5.72 -12.60 -8.27
C PRO A 70 4.41 -11.93 -8.71
N ASP A 71 3.97 -12.23 -9.92
CA ASP A 71 2.65 -11.80 -10.36
C ASP A 71 1.57 -12.54 -9.55
N GLY A 72 0.48 -11.85 -9.21
CA GLY A 72 -0.67 -12.44 -8.56
C GLY A 72 -1.39 -11.53 -7.57
N ALA A 73 -2.26 -12.14 -6.77
CA ALA A 73 -3.14 -11.43 -5.86
C ALA A 73 -2.45 -11.11 -4.52
N TYR A 74 -2.51 -9.84 -4.15
CA TYR A 74 -2.01 -9.32 -2.88
C TYR A 74 -3.08 -8.51 -2.15
N THR A 75 -2.94 -8.45 -0.84
CA THR A 75 -3.60 -7.45 -0.01
C THR A 75 -2.68 -6.24 0.09
N LEU A 76 -3.25 -5.05 -0.09
CA LEU A 76 -2.52 -3.78 -0.07
C LEU A 76 -2.95 -2.93 1.11
N ILE A 77 -1.97 -2.32 1.78
CA ILE A 77 -2.18 -1.43 2.91
C ILE A 77 -1.52 -0.09 2.59
N GLY A 78 -2.32 0.98 2.60
CA GLY A 78 -1.90 2.32 2.26
C GLY A 78 -2.01 3.27 3.44
N TYR A 79 -1.15 4.27 3.46
CA TYR A 79 -1.23 5.34 4.44
C TYR A 79 -2.42 6.24 4.16
N SER A 80 -3.24 6.44 5.18
CA SER A 80 -4.31 7.43 5.19
C SER A 80 -3.95 8.50 6.20
N ALA A 81 -3.56 9.68 5.74
CA ALA A 81 -3.43 10.85 6.62
C ALA A 81 -4.82 11.16 7.18
N GLY A 82 -5.02 10.90 8.47
CA GLY A 82 -6.30 11.12 9.13
C GLY A 82 -6.73 12.59 9.04
N LEU A 83 -7.97 12.81 8.59
CA LEU A 83 -8.95 13.87 8.90
C LEU A 83 -8.56 15.36 8.94
N TRP A 84 -7.29 15.77 8.85
CA TRP A 84 -6.88 17.16 9.13
C TRP A 84 -6.35 17.88 7.88
N GLU A 85 -5.89 17.13 6.88
CA GLU A 85 -5.54 17.62 5.55
C GLU A 85 -6.18 16.73 4.48
N GLU A 86 -7.35 17.12 3.99
CA GLU A 86 -8.04 16.61 2.79
C GLU A 86 -7.86 15.13 2.37
N GLY A 87 -7.81 14.19 3.32
CA GLY A 87 -7.79 12.75 3.04
C GLY A 87 -6.72 12.35 2.02
N MET A 88 -5.47 12.74 2.24
CA MET A 88 -4.36 12.32 1.38
C MET A 88 -4.06 10.84 1.60
N ILE A 89 -4.16 10.05 0.53
CA ILE A 89 -3.69 8.67 0.47
C ILE A 89 -2.25 8.72 -0.03
N GLY A 90 -1.34 8.10 0.72
CA GLY A 90 0.06 7.97 0.32
C GLY A 90 0.20 7.19 -0.99
N THR A 91 1.21 7.51 -1.79
CA THR A 91 1.54 6.73 -2.99
C THR A 91 2.23 5.42 -2.65
N GLU A 92 2.76 5.28 -1.44
CA GLU A 92 3.43 4.08 -0.97
C GLU A 92 2.43 3.12 -0.33
N TRP A 93 2.47 1.86 -0.79
CA TRP A 93 1.59 0.80 -0.34
C TRP A 93 2.40 -0.42 0.05
N VAL A 94 2.09 -0.99 1.21
CA VAL A 94 2.60 -2.31 1.60
C VAL A 94 1.77 -3.36 0.89
N ILE A 95 2.42 -4.29 0.20
CA ILE A 95 1.76 -5.48 -0.34
C ILE A 95 2.12 -6.70 0.50
N GLY A 96 1.16 -7.62 0.65
CA GLY A 96 1.38 -8.85 1.38
C GLY A 96 0.25 -9.85 1.21
N HIS A 97 0.41 -10.99 1.87
CA HIS A 97 -0.63 -12.01 1.93
C HIS A 97 -1.36 -11.93 3.25
N ARG A 98 -2.67 -11.70 3.18
CA ARG A 98 -3.52 -11.65 4.37
C ARG A 98 -3.85 -13.04 4.88
N GLN A 99 -3.68 -13.22 6.19
CA GLN A 99 -4.17 -14.35 6.96
C GLN A 99 -4.88 -13.81 8.21
N ASN A 100 -6.22 -13.93 8.24
CA ASN A 100 -7.06 -13.35 9.29
C ASN A 100 -6.85 -11.83 9.46
N ASN A 101 -6.29 -11.40 10.59
CA ASN A 101 -5.99 -9.99 10.91
C ASN A 101 -4.49 -9.67 10.81
N GLN A 102 -3.74 -10.51 10.12
CA GLN A 102 -2.30 -10.37 9.91
C GLN A 102 -2.01 -10.32 8.43
N ILE A 103 -1.00 -9.55 8.06
CA ILE A 103 -0.51 -9.47 6.69
C ILE A 103 0.97 -9.83 6.73
N ALA A 104 1.31 -10.94 6.07
CA ALA A 104 2.70 -11.30 5.83
C ALA A 104 3.23 -10.36 4.75
N LYS A 105 4.07 -9.40 5.16
CA LYS A 105 4.61 -8.38 4.25
C LYS A 105 5.44 -9.06 3.17
N VAL A 106 5.13 -8.76 1.92
CA VAL A 106 5.92 -9.17 0.76
C VAL A 106 6.83 -8.04 0.36
N SER A 107 6.27 -6.84 0.13
CA SER A 107 7.08 -5.67 -0.21
C SER A 107 6.35 -4.34 -0.01
N VAL A 108 7.00 -3.25 -0.44
CA VAL A 108 6.41 -1.92 -0.58
C VAL A 108 6.53 -1.50 -2.04
N ILE A 109 5.43 -1.01 -2.61
CA ILE A 109 5.37 -0.47 -3.97
C ILE A 109 4.86 0.96 -3.95
N THR A 110 5.23 1.72 -4.97
CA THR A 110 4.69 3.05 -5.21
C THR A 110 3.63 2.95 -6.29
N VAL A 111 2.39 3.32 -5.96
CA VAL A 111 1.30 3.49 -6.93
C VAL A 111 1.40 4.90 -7.49
N ALA A 112 1.72 5.02 -8.79
CA ALA A 112 1.94 6.31 -9.41
C ALA A 112 0.66 7.15 -9.35
N SER A 113 0.79 8.35 -8.80
CA SER A 113 -0.32 9.29 -8.56
C SER A 113 -0.76 10.01 -9.83
N GLY A 114 -1.11 9.26 -10.88
CA GLY A 114 -1.86 9.80 -12.02
C GLY A 114 -3.27 10.22 -11.62
N VAL A 115 -3.81 9.69 -10.52
CA VAL A 115 -5.15 10.06 -10.06
C VAL A 115 -5.24 10.14 -8.54
N ARG A 116 -4.94 11.35 -8.04
CA ARG A 116 -5.30 11.85 -6.70
C ARG A 116 -6.83 11.74 -6.45
N SER A 117 -7.62 11.46 -7.50
CA SER A 117 -9.07 11.29 -7.49
C SER A 117 -9.54 9.82 -7.53
N THR A 118 -8.85 8.88 -8.21
CA THR A 118 -9.41 7.53 -8.45
C THR A 118 -9.36 6.62 -7.22
N LEU A 119 -8.34 6.69 -6.37
CA LEU A 119 -8.33 5.89 -5.14
C LEU A 119 -9.42 6.34 -4.14
N LYS A 120 -9.82 7.63 -4.18
CA LYS A 120 -11.01 8.14 -3.47
C LYS A 120 -12.31 7.67 -4.12
N GLU A 121 -12.33 7.42 -5.43
CA GLU A 121 -13.49 6.84 -6.13
C GLU A 121 -13.69 5.35 -5.77
N LEU A 122 -12.65 4.64 -5.30
CA LEU A 122 -12.71 3.28 -4.77
C LEU A 122 -13.32 3.20 -3.34
N THR A 123 -14.21 4.12 -2.98
CA THR A 123 -14.90 4.20 -1.67
C THR A 123 -15.71 2.95 -1.29
N GLY A 124 -15.90 2.00 -2.21
CA GLY A 124 -16.47 0.67 -1.97
C GLY A 124 -15.45 -0.49 -1.85
N ILE A 125 -14.17 -0.24 -2.12
CA ILE A 125 -13.08 -1.23 -2.09
C ILE A 125 -12.18 -1.00 -0.88
N VAL A 126 -11.90 0.27 -0.58
CA VAL A 126 -11.07 0.65 0.55
C VAL A 126 -11.91 0.51 1.82
N GLN A 127 -11.71 -0.61 2.53
CA GLN A 127 -12.26 -0.73 3.88
C GLN A 127 -11.55 0.30 4.77
N GLN A 128 -12.32 1.23 5.34
CA GLN A 128 -11.81 2.24 6.25
C GLN A 128 -11.21 1.57 7.48
N ILE A 129 -9.90 1.73 7.64
CA ILE A 129 -9.18 1.58 8.91
C ILE A 129 -9.27 0.15 9.48
N VAL A 130 -8.45 -0.75 8.95
CA VAL A 130 -8.22 -2.06 9.58
C VAL A 130 -6.98 -2.03 10.46
N LYS A 131 -7.11 -2.52 11.70
CA LYS A 131 -5.99 -2.93 12.55
C LYS A 131 -5.42 -4.23 11.99
N VAL A 132 -4.26 -4.15 11.35
CA VAL A 132 -3.53 -5.31 10.84
C VAL A 132 -2.17 -5.39 11.51
N HIS A 133 -1.76 -6.62 11.85
CA HIS A 133 -0.41 -6.87 12.35
C HIS A 133 0.49 -7.25 11.18
N LEU A 134 1.59 -6.53 11.03
CA LEU A 134 2.65 -6.88 10.08
C LEU A 134 3.55 -7.94 10.71
N LEU A 135 3.74 -9.05 9.99
CA LEU A 135 4.69 -10.12 10.31
C LEU A 135 5.98 -9.94 9.51
#